data_AF-A0A1E2UN20-F1
#
_entry.id   AF-A0A1E2UN20-F1
#
_cell.length_a   1.000
_cell.length_b   1.000
_cell.length_c   1.000
_cell.angle_alpha   90.00
_cell.angle_beta   90.00
_cell.angle_gamma   90.00
#
_symmetry.space_group_name_H-M   'P 1'
#
loop_
_entity.id
_entity.type
_entity.pdbx_description
1 polymer ?
#
loop_
_entity_poly.entity_id
_entity_poly.type
_entity_poly.pdbx_seq_one_letter_code
_entity_poly.pdbx_strand_id
1 'polypeptide(L)' 'MSVKLHLVTLFVVLLLSGCANLGVEPWERNILAKPEMQLIEDPVSSGLDDHIYFSKEASSGGRGFAGGGCGCN' A
#
# COMPACT_ATOMS: atom_id res chain seq x y z
N MET A 1 -23.02 -29.40 23.16
CA MET A 1 -21.81 -29.24 22.32
C MET A 1 -21.73 -27.84 21.71
N SER A 2 -22.84 -27.31 21.17
CA SER A 2 -22.88 -26.03 20.44
C SER A 2 -22.46 -24.79 21.26
N VAL A 3 -22.82 -24.69 22.55
CA VAL A 3 -22.46 -23.53 23.39
C VAL A 3 -20.95 -23.42 23.61
N LYS A 4 -20.24 -24.55 23.77
CA LYS A 4 -18.77 -24.56 23.89
C LYS A 4 -18.10 -24.13 22.57
N LEU A 5 -18.67 -24.54 21.44
CA LEU A 5 -18.18 -24.14 20.11
C LEU A 5 -18.37 -22.63 19.86
N HIS A 6 -19.49 -22.04 20.31
CA HIS A 6 -19.73 -20.60 20.25
C HIS A 6 -18.78 -19.79 21.14
N LEU A 7 -18.45 -20.28 22.34
CA LEU A 7 -17.46 -19.63 23.21
C LEU A 7 -16.05 -19.64 22.60
N VAL A 8 -15.65 -20.75 21.99
CA VAL A 8 -14.34 -20.85 21.30
C VAL A 8 -14.27 -19.90 20.11
N THR A 9 -15.34 -19.81 19.31
CA THR A 9 -15.38 -18.88 18.16
C THR A 9 -15.34 -17.42 18.61
N LEU A 10 -16.06 -17.04 19.66
CA LEU A 10 -16.00 -15.68 20.22
C LEU A 10 -14.57 -15.32 20.70
N PHE A 11 -13.91 -16.24 21.40
CA PHE A 11 -12.55 -16.04 21.90
C PHE A 11 -11.53 -15.84 20.77
N VAL A 12 -11.65 -16.61 19.68
CA VAL A 12 -10.80 -16.44 18.51
C VAL A 12 -11.00 -15.07 17.86
N VAL A 13 -12.25 -14.62 17.67
CA VAL A 13 -12.53 -13.30 17.07
C VAL A 13 -11.93 -12.16 17.91
N LEU A 14 -11.97 -12.26 19.24
CA LEU A 14 -11.35 -11.29 20.14
C LEU A 14 -9.83 -11.20 19.97
N LEU A 15 -9.14 -12.34 19.79
CA LEU A 15 -7.69 -12.37 19.59
C LEU A 15 -7.25 -11.73 18.26
N LEU A 16 -8.05 -11.81 17.21
CA LEU A 16 -7.72 -11.20 15.91
C LEU A 16 -8.03 -9.69 15.83
N SER A 17 -8.79 -9.14 16.78
CA SER A 17 -9.19 -7.72 16.77
C SER A 17 -8.02 -6.73 16.98
N GLY A 18 -6.91 -7.19 17.57
CA GLY A 18 -5.72 -6.36 17.81
C GLY A 18 -4.96 -5.96 16.54
N CYS A 19 -5.18 -6.64 15.41
CA CYS A 19 -4.46 -6.36 14.16
C CYS A 19 -5.05 -5.19 13.36
N ALA A 20 -6.21 -4.67 13.74
CA ALA A 20 -6.90 -3.61 12.98
C ALA A 20 -6.24 -2.22 13.08
N ASN A 21 -5.38 -2.01 14.08
CA ASN A 21 -4.75 -0.71 14.35
C ASN A 21 -3.23 -0.82 14.53
N LEU A 22 -2.59 -1.65 13.70
CA LEU A 22 -1.12 -1.82 13.67
C LEU A 22 -0.38 -0.78 12.81
N GLY A 23 -1.11 0.21 12.27
CA GLY A 23 -0.57 1.23 11.40
C GLY A 23 -0.73 2.62 12.00
N VAL A 24 0.19 3.52 11.65
CA VAL A 24 0.05 4.96 11.89
C VAL A 24 -0.98 5.55 10.94
N GLU A 25 -1.70 6.56 11.41
CA GLU A 25 -2.70 7.25 10.61
C GLU A 25 -2.02 7.91 9.39
N PRO A 26 -2.70 8.03 8.23
CA PRO A 26 -2.05 8.52 7.01
C PRO A 26 -1.33 9.87 7.17
N TRP A 27 -1.85 10.78 7.98
CA TRP A 27 -1.26 12.10 8.26
C TRP A 27 -0.05 12.07 9.19
N GLU A 28 0.07 11.05 10.04
CA GLU A 28 1.21 10.86 10.96
C GLU A 28 2.49 10.43 10.22
N ARG A 29 2.35 9.92 8.99
CA ARG A 29 3.50 9.50 8.16
C ARG A 29 4.37 10.65 7.68
N ASN A 30 3.91 11.91 7.72
CA ASN A 30 4.69 13.06 7.23
C ASN A 30 6.02 13.27 7.97
N ILE A 31 6.13 12.86 9.25
CA ILE A 31 7.34 13.07 10.05
C ILE A 31 8.38 11.97 9.79
N LEU A 32 7.94 10.76 9.41
CA LEU A 32 8.79 9.60 9.17
C LEU A 32 9.08 9.34 7.69
N ALA A 33 8.23 9.84 6.78
CA ALA A 33 8.39 9.69 5.33
C ALA A 33 9.45 10.66 4.81
N LYS A 34 10.71 10.26 4.92
CA LYS A 34 11.82 11.04 4.36
C LYS A 34 11.80 10.98 2.82
N PRO A 35 12.31 12.01 2.12
CA PRO A 35 12.44 11.99 0.67
C PRO A 35 13.22 10.77 0.14
N GLU A 36 14.21 10.27 0.90
CA GLU A 36 15.01 9.10 0.51
C GLU A 36 14.25 7.77 0.59
N MET A 37 13.05 7.75 1.17
CA MET A 37 12.19 6.55 1.27
C MET A 37 11.19 6.44 0.12
N GLN A 38 11.26 7.35 -0.86
CA GLN A 38 10.44 7.28 -2.06
C GLN A 38 10.80 6.01 -2.85
N LEU A 39 9.78 5.33 -3.38
CA LEU A 39 9.97 4.16 -4.26
C LEU A 39 10.71 4.51 -5.54
N ILE A 40 10.64 5.78 -5.95
CA ILE A 40 11.30 6.33 -7.12
C ILE A 40 12.26 7.39 -6.62
N GLU A 41 13.56 7.12 -6.76
CA GLU A 41 14.64 8.02 -6.35
C GLU A 41 14.72 9.25 -7.26
N ASP A 42 14.63 9.05 -8.58
CA ASP A 42 14.62 10.10 -9.59
C ASP A 42 13.31 10.05 -10.42
N PRO A 43 12.32 10.90 -10.09
CA PRO A 43 11.05 10.92 -10.82
C PRO A 43 11.20 11.42 -12.27
N VAL A 44 12.23 12.21 -12.58
CA VAL A 44 12.46 12.73 -13.92
C VAL A 44 12.98 11.63 -14.83
N SER A 45 14.00 10.89 -14.39
CA SER A 45 14.50 9.74 -15.15
C SER A 45 13.43 8.66 -15.29
N SER A 46 12.72 8.32 -14.22
CA SER A 46 11.65 7.32 -14.26
C SER A 46 10.53 7.71 -15.24
N GLY A 47 10.13 8.98 -15.26
CA GLY A 47 9.11 9.46 -16.20
C GLY A 47 9.58 9.45 -17.66
N LEU A 48 10.87 9.71 -17.91
CA LEU A 48 11.46 9.60 -19.23
C LEU A 48 11.50 8.13 -19.71
N ASP A 49 11.90 7.22 -18.83
CA ASP A 49 11.93 5.79 -19.14
C ASP A 49 10.53 5.25 -19.44
N ASP A 50 9.51 5.66 -18.67
CA ASP A 50 8.12 5.33 -18.95
C ASP A 50 7.65 5.91 -20.28
N HIS A 51 7.98 7.16 -20.59
CA HIS A 51 7.65 7.77 -21.88
C HIS A 51 8.28 7.00 -23.05
N ILE A 52 9.54 6.60 -22.93
CA ILE A 52 10.23 5.77 -23.92
C ILE A 52 9.57 4.39 -24.03
N TYR A 53 9.25 3.77 -22.90
CA TYR A 53 8.61 2.45 -22.83
C TYR A 53 7.25 2.45 -23.53
N PHE A 54 6.36 3.39 -23.23
CA PHE A 54 5.07 3.51 -23.90
C PHE A 54 5.20 3.80 -25.39
N SER A 55 6.18 4.63 -25.77
CA SER A 55 6.43 4.96 -27.17
C SER A 55 6.93 3.76 -27.97
N LYS A 56 7.66 2.83 -27.35
CA LYS A 56 8.29 1.69 -28.03
C LYS A 56 7.47 0.40 -27.95
N GLU A 57 6.81 0.16 -26.82
CA GLU A 57 6.20 -1.14 -26.51
C GLU A 57 4.67 -1.11 -26.44
N ALA A 58 4.04 0.07 -26.62
CA ALA A 58 2.61 0.23 -26.86
C ALA A 58 1.65 -0.56 -25.94
N SER A 59 2.00 -0.79 -24.66
CA SER A 59 1.01 -1.33 -23.72
C SER A 59 0.03 -0.22 -23.38
N SER A 60 -1.17 -0.27 -23.94
CA SER A 60 -2.28 0.60 -23.57
C SER A 60 -2.58 0.42 -22.07
N GLY A 61 -2.03 1.29 -21.23
CA GLY A 61 -2.16 1.24 -19.78
C GLY A 61 -0.85 1.64 -19.09
N GLY A 62 -0.84 2.86 -18.52
CA GLY A 62 0.29 3.39 -17.74
C GLY A 62 0.68 2.46 -16.59
N ARG A 63 1.98 2.26 -16.36
CA ARG A 63 2.48 1.80 -15.06
C ARG A 63 2.10 2.92 -14.09
N GLY A 64 1.30 2.62 -13.07
CA GLY A 64 0.64 3.63 -12.23
C GLY A 64 1.57 4.78 -11.83
N PHE A 65 1.16 6.00 -12.13
CA PHE A 65 1.93 7.22 -11.87
C PHE A 65 1.83 7.60 -10.39
N ALA A 66 2.55 6.92 -9.51
CA ALA A 66 2.98 7.44 -8.21
C ALA A 66 3.64 6.33 -7.41
N GLY A 67 4.90 6.53 -7.04
CA GLY A 67 5.50 5.79 -5.95
C GLY A 67 4.64 5.96 -4.68
N GLY A 68 4.20 4.84 -4.11
CA GLY A 68 3.90 4.68 -2.69
C GLY A 68 2.89 5.65 -2.07
N GLY A 69 1.60 5.46 -2.35
CA GLY A 69 0.51 6.08 -1.60
C GLY A 69 -0.85 5.66 -2.16
N CYS A 70 -1.72 5.06 -1.32
CA CYS A 70 -3.04 4.40 -1.55
C CYS A 70 -3.41 3.75 -2.90
N GLY A 71 -2.59 3.78 -3.95
CA GLY A 71 -2.88 3.20 -5.25
C GLY A 71 -4.16 3.72 -5.90
N CYS A 72 -4.63 4.91 -5.51
CA CYS A 72 -5.89 5.45 -6.00
C CYS A 72 -5.63 6.20 -7.32
N ASN A 73 -5.93 5.55 -8.46
CA ASN A 73 -6.36 6.23 -9.68
C ASN A 73 -7.86 6.53 -9.59
#